data_AF-M2AU74-F1
#
_entry.id   AF-M2AU74-F1
#
_cell.length_a   1.000
_cell.length_b   1.000
_cell.length_c   1.000
_cell.angle_alpha   90.00
_cell.angle_beta   90.00
_cell.angle_gamma   90.00
#
_symmetry.space_group_name_H-M   'P 1'
#
loop_
_entity.id
_entity.type
_entity.pdbx_description
1 polymer ?
#
loop_
_entity_poly.entity_id
_entity_poly.type
_entity_poly.pdbx_seq_one_letter_code
_entity_poly.pdbx_strand_id
1 'polypeptide(L)'
;MATIDSVTTSTDAHADDSHGHDHDHPSWLAHHFDTPEQQFDSGKLGIWLFLVTEILFFSGMFCAYAIFRMLRPEVFEGCSQFLNTKLGAINTGVLLFSSLTMAWAVRCSQTEEHKKLVALIATTLSCAMVFLGVKSIEYSHKWGMGLLPPGSYFYSAANEHPTAQQLVEIHGFSESMAYFLTNSLYFICAPFALVAVAVLVWLIVAKVSGNAFQYACAKPLLVVALSFFGGVGLGMILESGGEHHEGEHVAAAGDHSDAEHGEHSGDDHGDSGHSHSIASDHSEASADEDGATMVESPLGDDYAAVKLLAENETNTGLKDLVAAERTQQSIATGKVLTDPAASDVGISTVESEVNTPRQAGVFFGIYYCMTGVHAIHILAGIGVLVWLLIRAVRQDFNRQYFGPVDYVGLYWHLVDLIWIYLFPLLYLIR
;
A
#
# COMPACT_ATOMS: atom_id res chain seq x y z
N MET A 1 27.32 -36.42 -42.88
CA MET A 1 27.91 -36.77 -44.19
C MET A 1 26.84 -36.59 -45.26
N ALA A 2 26.81 -35.39 -45.85
CA ALA A 2 26.25 -35.05 -47.16
C ALA A 2 26.67 -33.58 -47.37
N THR A 3 27.63 -33.39 -48.26
CA THR A 3 28.34 -32.17 -48.62
C THR A 3 27.49 -31.31 -49.55
N ILE A 4 27.44 -30.00 -49.32
CA ILE A 4 26.87 -29.02 -50.26
C ILE A 4 28.03 -28.37 -50.99
N ASP A 5 27.99 -28.48 -52.32
CA ASP A 5 29.06 -28.09 -53.24
C ASP A 5 29.32 -26.58 -53.27
N SER A 6 30.61 -26.23 -53.20
CA SER A 6 31.14 -24.92 -53.49
C SER A 6 31.17 -24.69 -55.00
N VAL A 7 30.35 -23.76 -55.50
CA VAL A 7 30.49 -23.23 -56.87
C VAL A 7 31.40 -22.01 -56.81
N THR A 8 32.65 -22.22 -57.21
CA THR A 8 33.59 -21.18 -57.60
C THR A 8 33.26 -20.70 -59.01
N THR A 9 33.02 -19.40 -59.17
CA THR A 9 33.11 -18.70 -60.46
C THR A 9 34.17 -17.61 -60.34
N SER A 10 35.19 -17.72 -61.19
CA SER A 10 36.34 -16.82 -61.29
C SER A 10 36.02 -15.58 -62.13
N THR A 11 36.28 -14.42 -61.54
CA THR A 11 36.80 -13.16 -62.12
C THR A 11 36.25 -12.67 -63.46
N ASP A 12 35.59 -11.51 -63.42
CA ASP A 12 35.91 -10.41 -64.33
C ASP A 12 35.92 -9.08 -63.55
N ALA A 13 36.99 -8.31 -63.78
CA ALA A 13 37.28 -7.06 -63.12
C ALA A 13 36.62 -5.89 -63.86
N HIS A 14 35.70 -5.20 -63.19
CA HIS A 14 35.43 -3.79 -63.45
C HIS A 14 35.32 -3.06 -62.11
N ALA A 15 36.26 -2.14 -61.91
CA ALA A 15 36.27 -1.21 -60.80
C ALA A 15 35.05 -0.27 -60.92
N ASP A 16 34.19 -0.32 -59.91
CA ASP A 16 33.35 0.81 -59.53
C ASP A 16 33.40 0.88 -57.99
N ASP A 17 34.30 1.73 -57.50
CA ASP A 17 34.41 2.10 -56.09
C ASP A 17 33.18 2.92 -55.70
N SER A 18 32.10 2.23 -55.32
CA SER A 18 31.06 2.79 -54.48
C SER A 18 30.89 1.88 -53.27
N HIS A 19 31.56 2.25 -52.17
CA HIS A 19 31.32 1.69 -50.84
C HIS A 19 29.92 2.08 -50.36
N GLY A 20 28.91 1.37 -50.85
CA GLY A 20 27.55 1.34 -50.33
C GLY A 20 27.24 -0.08 -49.90
N HIS A 21 27.74 -0.49 -48.72
CA HIS A 21 27.20 -1.67 -48.04
C HIS A 21 25.83 -1.31 -47.44
N ASP A 22 24.86 -0.99 -48.30
CA ASP A 22 23.45 -1.01 -47.93
C ASP A 22 23.06 -2.49 -47.85
N HIS A 23 23.35 -3.11 -46.72
CA HIS A 23 22.72 -4.37 -46.39
C HIS A 23 21.22 -4.09 -46.22
N ASP A 24 20.42 -4.55 -47.17
CA ASP A 24 18.94 -4.54 -47.13
C ASP A 24 18.44 -5.37 -45.95
N HIS A 25 18.57 -4.83 -44.74
CA HIS A 25 17.99 -5.38 -43.54
C HIS A 25 16.57 -4.83 -43.36
N PRO A 26 15.63 -5.65 -42.85
CA PRO A 26 14.25 -5.21 -42.66
C PRO A 26 14.20 -3.98 -41.76
N SER A 27 13.27 -3.04 -42.02
CA SER A 27 13.20 -1.73 -41.35
C SER A 27 13.05 -1.75 -39.82
N TRP A 28 12.75 -2.92 -39.24
CA TRP A 28 12.63 -3.15 -37.81
C TRP A 28 13.90 -3.71 -37.15
N LEU A 29 14.90 -4.10 -37.94
CA LEU A 29 16.25 -4.46 -37.48
C LEU A 29 17.08 -3.19 -37.37
N ALA A 30 17.59 -2.89 -36.17
CA ALA A 30 18.45 -1.72 -36.00
C ALA A 30 19.80 -1.94 -36.69
N HIS A 31 20.35 -0.89 -37.30
CA HIS A 31 21.59 -0.93 -38.10
C HIS A 31 22.84 -1.42 -37.35
N HIS A 32 22.81 -1.51 -36.02
CA HIS A 32 23.90 -2.00 -35.18
C HIS A 32 23.76 -3.48 -34.79
N PHE A 33 22.71 -4.17 -35.26
CA PHE A 33 22.54 -5.61 -35.09
C PHE A 33 22.65 -6.32 -36.43
N ASP A 34 23.38 -7.43 -36.43
CA ASP A 34 23.58 -8.25 -37.62
C ASP A 34 22.37 -9.17 -37.87
N THR A 35 21.68 -9.60 -36.80
CA THR A 35 20.51 -10.50 -36.90
C THR A 35 19.35 -10.10 -35.97
N PRO A 36 18.10 -10.44 -36.35
CA PRO A 36 16.91 -10.31 -35.49
C PRO A 36 17.05 -10.98 -34.13
N GLU A 37 17.68 -12.15 -34.08
CA GLU A 37 17.92 -12.91 -32.86
C GLU A 37 18.88 -12.17 -31.93
N GLN A 38 19.96 -11.60 -32.49
CA GLN A 38 20.91 -10.80 -31.72
C GLN A 38 20.25 -9.54 -31.14
N GLN A 39 19.41 -8.84 -31.91
CA GLN A 39 18.61 -7.72 -31.43
C GLN A 39 17.69 -8.15 -30.28
N PHE A 40 17.02 -9.29 -30.44
CA PHE A 40 16.10 -9.81 -29.43
C PHE A 40 16.81 -10.16 -28.13
N ASP A 41 17.91 -10.90 -28.21
CA ASP A 41 18.70 -11.35 -27.06
C ASP A 41 19.34 -10.16 -26.33
N SER A 42 19.85 -9.18 -27.09
CA SER A 42 20.42 -7.96 -26.51
C SER A 42 19.36 -7.12 -25.79
N GLY A 43 18.19 -6.94 -26.41
CA GLY A 43 17.07 -6.24 -25.79
C GLY A 43 16.55 -6.97 -24.54
N LYS A 44 16.53 -8.31 -24.58
CA LYS A 44 16.12 -9.15 -23.45
C LYS A 44 17.11 -9.04 -22.28
N LEU A 45 18.41 -9.06 -22.55
CA LEU A 45 19.43 -8.84 -21.53
C LEU A 45 19.31 -7.44 -20.93
N GLY A 46 19.11 -6.41 -21.76
CA GLY A 46 18.92 -5.03 -21.33
C GLY A 46 17.74 -4.86 -20.38
N ILE A 47 16.57 -5.42 -20.72
CA ILE A 47 15.40 -5.35 -19.83
C ILE A 47 15.64 -6.13 -18.53
N TRP A 48 16.23 -7.33 -18.57
CA TRP A 48 16.54 -8.08 -17.35
C TRP A 48 17.46 -7.31 -16.40
N LEU A 49 18.49 -6.66 -16.93
CA LEU A 49 19.40 -5.84 -16.13
C LEU A 49 18.67 -4.65 -15.49
N PHE A 50 17.80 -3.98 -16.24
CA PHE A 50 16.93 -2.93 -15.69
C PHE A 50 15.99 -3.46 -14.59
N LEU A 51 15.33 -4.60 -14.80
CA LEU A 51 14.43 -5.19 -13.81
C LEU A 51 15.17 -5.56 -12.52
N VAL A 52 16.41 -6.03 -12.60
CA VAL A 52 17.23 -6.30 -11.40
C VAL A 52 17.49 -5.01 -10.62
N THR A 53 17.76 -3.89 -11.30
CA THR A 53 17.96 -2.61 -10.59
C THR A 53 16.70 -2.14 -9.88
N GLU A 54 15.52 -2.36 -10.47
CA GLU A 54 14.24 -2.06 -9.84
C GLU A 54 13.94 -2.98 -8.64
N ILE A 55 14.25 -4.27 -8.75
CA ILE A 55 14.15 -5.21 -7.61
C ILE A 55 15.04 -4.73 -6.46
N LEU A 56 16.28 -4.32 -6.74
CA LEU A 56 17.20 -3.81 -5.71
C LEU A 56 16.67 -2.52 -5.07
N PHE A 57 16.11 -1.61 -5.88
CA PHE A 57 15.51 -0.38 -5.41
C PHE A 57 14.34 -0.64 -4.43
N PHE A 58 13.41 -1.53 -4.78
CA PHE A 58 12.32 -1.93 -3.88
C PHE A 58 12.80 -2.75 -2.68
N SER A 59 13.84 -3.58 -2.85
CA SER A 59 14.43 -4.36 -1.75
C SER A 59 14.97 -3.47 -0.63
N GLY A 60 15.59 -2.34 -0.96
CA GLY A 60 16.04 -1.36 0.03
C GLY A 60 14.86 -0.78 0.84
N MET A 61 13.75 -0.47 0.19
CA MET A 61 12.54 0.00 0.86
C MET A 61 11.87 -1.08 1.71
N PHE A 62 11.82 -2.33 1.25
CA PHE A 62 11.33 -3.46 2.04
C PHE A 62 12.20 -3.72 3.28
N CYS A 63 13.52 -3.61 3.15
CA CYS A 63 14.43 -3.71 4.28
C CYS A 63 14.20 -2.59 5.29
N ALA A 64 14.06 -1.34 4.82
CA ALA A 64 13.73 -0.21 5.69
C ALA A 64 12.41 -0.45 6.44
N TYR A 65 11.35 -0.89 5.74
CA TYR A 65 10.08 -1.25 6.36
C TYR A 65 10.26 -2.33 7.44
N ALA A 66 11.00 -3.40 7.15
CA ALA A 66 11.23 -4.49 8.11
C ALA A 66 11.96 -4.00 9.37
N ILE A 67 12.98 -3.15 9.22
CA ILE A 67 13.70 -2.54 10.34
C ILE A 67 12.75 -1.67 11.18
N PHE A 68 11.99 -0.76 10.56
CA PHE A 68 11.05 0.09 11.29
C PHE A 68 9.97 -0.70 12.01
N ARG A 69 9.48 -1.79 11.40
CA ARG A 69 8.52 -2.71 12.02
C ARG A 69 9.12 -3.44 13.21
N MET A 70 10.36 -3.92 13.11
CA MET A 70 11.05 -4.58 14.23
C MET A 70 11.33 -3.62 15.39
N LEU A 71 11.65 -2.36 15.08
CA LEU A 71 11.93 -1.35 16.10
C LEU A 71 10.67 -0.85 16.80
N ARG A 72 9.50 -0.88 16.14
CA ARG A 72 8.24 -0.31 16.64
C ARG A 72 7.02 -1.18 16.28
N PRO A 73 6.95 -2.43 16.76
CA PRO A 73 5.90 -3.37 16.36
C PRO A 73 4.48 -2.85 16.67
N GLU A 74 4.27 -2.28 17.86
CA GLU A 74 2.98 -1.71 18.31
C GLU A 74 2.42 -0.66 17.33
N VAL A 75 3.29 0.18 16.77
CA VAL A 75 2.89 1.24 15.84
C VAL A 75 2.39 0.66 14.52
N PHE A 76 3.05 -0.39 14.04
CA PHE A 76 2.70 -1.05 12.78
C PHE A 76 1.43 -1.86 12.92
N GLU A 77 1.23 -2.54 14.04
CA GLU A 77 -0.01 -3.27 14.32
C GLU A 77 -1.20 -2.31 14.41
N GLY A 78 -1.11 -1.25 15.22
CA GLY A 78 -2.20 -0.28 15.38
C GLY A 78 -2.49 0.52 14.09
N CYS A 79 -1.46 0.99 13.37
CA CYS A 79 -1.68 1.73 12.13
C CYS A 79 -2.16 0.84 10.97
N SER A 80 -1.87 -0.47 11.00
CA SER A 80 -2.32 -1.40 9.95
C SER A 80 -3.84 -1.57 9.90
N GLN A 81 -4.54 -1.25 10.99
CA GLN A 81 -5.99 -1.37 11.08
C GLN A 81 -6.73 -0.33 10.22
N PHE A 82 -6.10 0.82 9.95
CA PHE A 82 -6.62 1.85 9.04
C PHE A 82 -6.53 1.48 7.54
N LEU A 83 -6.01 0.29 7.22
CA LEU A 83 -5.90 -0.22 5.86
C LEU A 83 -7.05 -1.19 5.57
N ASN A 84 -7.86 -0.85 4.57
CA ASN A 84 -8.95 -1.73 4.14
C ASN A 84 -8.42 -2.95 3.36
N THR A 85 -8.33 -4.10 4.04
CA THR A 85 -7.87 -5.35 3.45
C THR A 85 -8.75 -5.82 2.28
N LYS A 86 -10.07 -5.53 2.28
CA LYS A 86 -10.98 -5.92 1.20
C LYS A 86 -10.66 -5.16 -0.10
N LEU A 87 -10.48 -3.84 -0.01
CA LEU A 87 -10.04 -3.01 -1.15
C LEU A 87 -8.66 -3.43 -1.65
N GLY A 88 -7.74 -3.72 -0.72
CA GLY A 88 -6.41 -4.24 -1.06
C GLY A 88 -6.46 -5.59 -1.80
N ALA A 89 -7.28 -6.53 -1.32
CA ALA A 89 -7.40 -7.87 -1.90
C ALA A 89 -8.02 -7.84 -3.31
N ILE A 90 -9.04 -7.01 -3.52
CA ILE A 90 -9.66 -6.84 -4.84
C ILE A 90 -8.65 -6.25 -5.83
N ASN A 91 -7.89 -5.23 -5.41
CA ASN A 91 -6.82 -4.67 -6.22
C ASN A 91 -5.75 -5.71 -6.59
N THR A 92 -5.36 -6.55 -5.64
CA THR A 92 -4.43 -7.66 -5.92
C THR A 92 -5.02 -8.64 -6.94
N GLY A 93 -6.31 -8.98 -6.82
CA GLY A 93 -7.01 -9.82 -7.81
C GLY A 93 -7.05 -9.19 -9.20
N VAL A 94 -7.31 -7.89 -9.29
CA VAL A 94 -7.31 -7.12 -10.55
C VAL A 94 -5.92 -7.14 -11.20
N LEU A 95 -4.84 -6.95 -10.43
CA LEU A 95 -3.48 -6.99 -10.98
C LEU A 95 -3.08 -8.40 -11.41
N LEU A 96 -3.42 -9.45 -10.65
CA LEU A 96 -3.16 -10.83 -11.05
C LEU A 96 -3.86 -11.17 -12.38
N PHE A 97 -5.10 -10.73 -12.54
CA PHE A 97 -5.83 -10.88 -13.80
C PHE A 97 -5.18 -10.07 -14.94
N SER A 98 -4.73 -8.83 -14.65
CA SER A 98 -4.02 -7.97 -15.61
C SER A 98 -2.71 -8.61 -16.11
N SER A 99 -1.95 -9.23 -15.20
CA SER A 99 -0.75 -9.99 -15.55
C SER A 99 -1.09 -11.19 -16.43
N LEU A 100 -2.13 -11.96 -16.09
CA LEU A 100 -2.55 -13.07 -16.94
C LEU A 100 -2.91 -12.61 -18.36
N THR A 101 -3.64 -11.50 -18.50
CA THR A 101 -3.99 -10.97 -19.83
C THR A 101 -2.76 -10.49 -20.59
N MET A 102 -1.78 -9.89 -19.91
CA MET A 102 -0.53 -9.47 -20.55
C MET A 102 0.32 -10.66 -21.02
N ALA A 103 0.41 -11.73 -20.24
CA ALA A 103 1.10 -12.96 -20.64
C ALA A 103 0.45 -13.58 -21.89
N TRP A 104 -0.89 -13.61 -21.95
CA TRP A 104 -1.60 -14.01 -23.16
C TRP A 104 -1.39 -13.06 -24.33
N ALA A 105 -1.24 -11.75 -24.09
CA ALA A 105 -0.95 -10.77 -25.12
C ALA A 105 0.40 -11.07 -25.80
N VAL A 106 1.44 -11.37 -25.01
CA VAL A 106 2.75 -11.80 -25.53
C VAL A 106 2.57 -13.04 -26.41
N ARG A 107 1.79 -14.03 -25.97
CA ARG A 107 1.53 -15.23 -26.78
C ARG A 107 0.80 -14.90 -28.09
N CYS A 108 -0.20 -14.03 -28.06
CA CYS A 108 -0.91 -13.58 -29.25
C CYS A 108 -0.01 -12.83 -30.23
N SER A 109 1.01 -12.10 -29.74
CA SER A 109 2.00 -11.46 -30.61
C SER A 109 2.88 -12.48 -31.34
N GLN A 110 3.23 -13.60 -30.69
CA GLN A 110 3.96 -14.70 -31.32
C GLN A 110 3.08 -15.51 -32.28
N THR A 111 1.76 -15.58 -32.09
CA THR A 111 0.86 -16.30 -33.00
C THR A 111 0.27 -15.43 -34.10
N GLU A 112 0.62 -14.13 -34.17
CA GLU A 112 0.10 -13.12 -35.12
C GLU A 112 -1.41 -12.88 -35.00
N GLU A 113 -1.97 -13.09 -33.81
CA GLU A 113 -3.39 -12.86 -33.54
C GLU A 113 -3.65 -11.39 -33.15
N HIS A 114 -3.46 -10.47 -34.09
CA HIS A 114 -3.46 -9.02 -33.85
C HIS A 114 -4.73 -8.50 -33.16
N LYS A 115 -5.92 -9.02 -33.51
CA LYS A 115 -7.18 -8.60 -32.89
C LYS A 115 -7.23 -8.97 -31.40
N LYS A 116 -6.76 -10.17 -31.05
CA LYS A 116 -6.69 -10.61 -29.66
C LYS A 116 -5.60 -9.88 -28.90
N LEU A 117 -4.46 -9.62 -29.53
CA LEU A 117 -3.38 -8.80 -28.97
C LEU A 117 -3.89 -7.42 -28.53
N VAL A 118 -4.57 -6.70 -29.42
CA VAL A 118 -5.16 -5.38 -29.12
C VAL A 118 -6.18 -5.47 -27.98
N ALA A 119 -7.05 -6.48 -28.00
CA ALA A 119 -8.04 -6.68 -26.94
C ALA A 119 -7.40 -6.96 -25.58
N LEU A 120 -6.38 -7.82 -25.52
CA LEU A 120 -5.69 -8.19 -24.28
C LEU A 120 -4.89 -7.01 -23.71
N ILE A 121 -4.18 -6.25 -24.54
CA ILE A 121 -3.49 -5.02 -24.08
C ILE A 121 -4.51 -4.01 -23.55
N ALA A 122 -5.63 -3.82 -24.23
CA ALA A 122 -6.69 -2.92 -23.76
C ALA A 122 -7.31 -3.40 -22.44
N THR A 123 -7.46 -4.71 -22.24
CA THR A 123 -7.92 -5.28 -20.96
C THR A 123 -6.90 -5.04 -19.85
N THR A 124 -5.60 -5.32 -20.07
CA THR A 124 -4.53 -5.03 -19.11
C THR A 124 -4.52 -3.54 -18.71
N LEU A 125 -4.61 -2.64 -19.69
CA LEU A 125 -4.75 -1.20 -19.43
C LEU A 125 -6.00 -0.88 -18.61
N SER A 126 -7.14 -1.48 -18.94
CA SER A 126 -8.40 -1.26 -18.21
C SER A 126 -8.29 -1.71 -16.75
N CYS A 127 -7.65 -2.85 -16.49
CA CYS A 127 -7.37 -3.34 -15.13
C CYS A 127 -6.46 -2.38 -14.36
N ALA A 128 -5.42 -1.84 -14.99
CA ALA A 128 -4.56 -0.82 -14.38
C ALA A 128 -5.35 0.44 -13.97
N MET A 129 -6.29 0.88 -14.82
CA MET A 129 -7.14 2.02 -14.50
C MET A 129 -8.13 1.72 -13.38
N VAL A 130 -8.69 0.51 -13.32
CA VAL A 130 -9.53 0.07 -12.18
C VAL A 130 -8.72 0.11 -10.88
N PHE A 131 -7.50 -0.44 -10.90
CA PHE A 131 -6.60 -0.42 -9.74
C PHE A 131 -6.34 1.01 -9.25
N LEU A 132 -6.01 1.93 -10.16
CA LEU A 132 -5.80 3.34 -9.81
C LEU A 132 -7.08 4.00 -9.28
N GLY A 133 -8.24 3.68 -9.84
CA GLY A 133 -9.53 4.20 -9.38
C GLY A 133 -9.86 3.76 -7.95
N VAL A 134 -9.71 2.48 -7.63
CA VAL A 134 -9.91 1.96 -6.28
C VAL A 134 -8.90 2.58 -5.30
N LYS A 135 -7.62 2.70 -5.71
CA LYS A 135 -6.60 3.35 -4.88
C LYS A 135 -6.83 4.84 -4.65
N SER A 136 -7.43 5.52 -5.61
CA SER A 136 -7.80 6.94 -5.47
C SER A 136 -8.82 7.14 -4.35
N ILE A 137 -9.79 6.22 -4.21
CA ILE A 137 -10.73 6.23 -3.08
C ILE A 137 -10.00 6.01 -1.76
N GLU A 138 -9.17 4.97 -1.69
CA GLU A 138 -8.45 4.62 -0.47
C GLU A 138 -7.52 5.76 0.00
N TYR A 139 -6.83 6.43 -0.92
CA TYR A 139 -5.99 7.59 -0.61
C TYR A 139 -6.82 8.80 -0.17
N SER A 140 -7.90 9.11 -0.89
CA SER A 140 -8.75 10.26 -0.58
C SER A 140 -9.40 10.12 0.80
N HIS A 141 -9.86 8.92 1.14
CA HIS A 141 -10.43 8.62 2.45
C HIS A 141 -9.40 8.83 3.58
N LYS A 142 -8.17 8.34 3.41
CA LYS A 142 -7.09 8.50 4.40
C LYS A 142 -6.60 9.94 4.56
N TRP A 143 -6.50 10.69 3.46
CA TRP A 143 -6.20 12.11 3.52
C TRP A 143 -7.31 12.89 4.20
N GLY A 144 -8.57 12.52 3.95
CA GLY A 144 -9.72 13.03 4.66
C GLY A 144 -9.69 12.74 6.16
N MET A 145 -9.11 11.61 6.58
CA MET A 145 -8.87 11.27 7.98
C MET A 145 -7.66 11.95 8.64
N GLY A 146 -6.84 12.68 7.87
CA GLY A 146 -5.61 13.27 8.41
C GLY A 146 -4.49 12.25 8.66
N LEU A 147 -4.60 11.05 8.10
CA LEU A 147 -3.56 10.01 8.10
C LEU A 147 -2.50 10.36 7.05
N LEU A 148 -1.71 11.38 7.35
CA LEU A 148 -0.70 11.96 6.46
C LEU A 148 0.73 11.58 6.87
N PRO A 149 1.74 11.81 6.01
CA PRO A 149 3.14 11.60 6.35
C PRO A 149 3.61 12.40 7.59
N PRO A 150 4.80 12.07 8.15
CA PRO A 150 5.33 12.72 9.34
C PRO A 150 5.39 14.24 9.18
N GLY A 151 4.92 14.97 10.20
CA GLY A 151 4.88 16.44 10.21
C GLY A 151 3.57 17.04 9.70
N SER A 152 2.75 16.26 8.98
CA SER A 152 1.40 16.65 8.53
C SER A 152 0.29 15.76 9.11
N TYR A 153 0.61 14.80 9.98
CA TYR A 153 -0.36 13.91 10.59
C TYR A 153 -1.20 14.63 11.66
N PHE A 154 -2.52 14.46 11.64
CA PHE A 154 -3.43 15.12 12.60
C PHE A 154 -4.70 14.32 12.95
N TYR A 155 -4.70 13.00 12.75
CA TYR A 155 -5.86 12.14 13.02
C TYR A 155 -6.45 12.32 14.42
N SER A 156 -7.79 12.35 14.49
CA SER A 156 -8.56 12.39 15.74
C SER A 156 -9.73 11.44 15.67
N ALA A 157 -9.78 10.45 16.57
CA ALA A 157 -10.89 9.49 16.64
C ALA A 157 -12.25 10.15 16.95
N ALA A 158 -12.26 11.35 17.54
CA ALA A 158 -13.49 12.10 17.82
C ALA A 158 -14.07 12.79 16.57
N ASN A 159 -13.25 13.04 15.55
CA ASN A 159 -13.64 13.67 14.29
C ASN A 159 -12.82 13.04 13.16
N GLU A 160 -13.24 11.87 12.70
CA GLU A 160 -12.55 11.12 11.65
C GLU A 160 -12.53 11.85 10.31
N HIS A 161 -13.50 12.72 10.04
CA HIS A 161 -13.53 13.53 8.81
C HIS A 161 -13.74 15.01 9.12
N PRO A 162 -12.67 15.73 9.52
CA PRO A 162 -12.76 17.15 9.80
C PRO A 162 -13.10 17.95 8.53
N THR A 163 -13.98 18.93 8.69
CA THR A 163 -14.28 19.91 7.65
C THR A 163 -13.05 20.79 7.36
N ALA A 164 -13.01 21.40 6.17
CA ALA A 164 -11.93 22.30 5.81
C ALA A 164 -11.75 23.46 6.81
N GLN A 165 -12.83 23.95 7.42
CA GLN A 165 -12.75 24.98 8.48
C GLN A 165 -12.06 24.45 9.74
N GLN A 166 -12.44 23.25 10.20
CA GLN A 166 -11.80 22.61 11.35
C GLN A 166 -10.31 22.35 11.12
N LEU A 167 -9.90 22.02 9.89
CA LEU A 167 -8.48 21.85 9.54
C LEU A 167 -7.67 23.15 9.65
N VAL A 168 -8.27 24.29 9.28
CA VAL A 168 -7.63 25.60 9.38
C VAL A 168 -7.57 26.05 10.84
N GLU A 169 -8.68 25.93 11.56
CA GLU A 169 -8.83 26.44 12.94
C GLU A 169 -8.08 25.60 13.97
N ILE A 170 -8.14 24.27 13.88
CA ILE A 170 -7.60 23.35 14.89
C ILE A 170 -6.15 22.97 14.58
N HIS A 171 -5.83 22.78 13.30
CA HIS A 171 -4.53 22.24 12.87
C HIS A 171 -3.64 23.25 12.14
N GLY A 172 -4.12 24.48 11.89
CA GLY A 172 -3.32 25.57 11.33
C GLY A 172 -2.92 25.38 9.86
N PHE A 173 -3.63 24.53 9.11
CA PHE A 173 -3.39 24.39 7.67
C PHE A 173 -3.81 25.66 6.91
N SER A 174 -3.20 25.89 5.74
CA SER A 174 -3.70 26.91 4.82
C SER A 174 -5.08 26.49 4.27
N GLU A 175 -5.94 27.47 4.01
CA GLU A 175 -7.28 27.23 3.44
C GLU A 175 -7.22 26.37 2.17
N SER A 176 -6.22 26.61 1.30
CA SER A 176 -6.01 25.82 0.09
C SER A 176 -5.66 24.37 0.37
N MET A 177 -4.84 24.10 1.39
CA MET A 177 -4.46 22.74 1.77
C MET A 177 -5.65 22.01 2.40
N ALA A 178 -6.37 22.66 3.29
CA ALA A 178 -7.58 22.11 3.89
C ALA A 178 -8.64 21.76 2.83
N TYR A 179 -8.88 22.67 1.87
CA TYR A 179 -9.78 22.41 0.76
C TYR A 179 -9.30 21.24 -0.12
N PHE A 180 -8.00 21.14 -0.38
CA PHE A 180 -7.41 20.03 -1.12
C PHE A 180 -7.61 18.69 -0.40
N LEU A 181 -7.35 18.61 0.91
CA LEU A 181 -7.46 17.36 1.67
C LEU A 181 -8.91 16.86 1.71
N THR A 182 -9.87 17.74 2.01
CA THR A 182 -11.30 17.39 2.07
C THR A 182 -11.88 17.06 0.68
N ASN A 183 -11.41 17.71 -0.39
CA ASN A 183 -11.90 17.50 -1.77
C ASN A 183 -10.93 16.69 -2.65
N SER A 184 -10.01 15.96 -2.03
CA SER A 184 -8.89 15.30 -2.71
C SER A 184 -9.32 14.36 -3.83
N LEU A 185 -10.43 13.65 -3.63
CA LEU A 185 -10.99 12.75 -4.63
C LEU A 185 -11.31 13.46 -5.95
N TYR A 186 -11.86 14.67 -5.89
CA TYR A 186 -12.17 15.44 -7.10
C TYR A 186 -10.89 15.85 -7.83
N PHE A 187 -9.85 16.26 -7.09
CA PHE A 187 -8.57 16.63 -7.68
C PHE A 187 -7.85 15.45 -8.33
N ILE A 188 -7.91 14.26 -7.72
CA ILE A 188 -7.36 13.04 -8.31
C ILE A 188 -8.14 12.63 -9.56
N CYS A 189 -9.47 12.71 -9.54
CA CYS A 189 -10.32 12.30 -10.66
C CYS A 189 -10.29 13.29 -11.84
N ALA A 190 -10.07 14.58 -11.59
CA ALA A 190 -10.09 15.64 -12.60
C ALA A 190 -9.18 15.38 -13.83
N PRO A 191 -7.88 15.04 -13.68
CA PRO A 191 -7.03 14.77 -14.84
C PRO A 191 -7.52 13.56 -15.66
N PHE A 192 -8.01 12.50 -15.00
CA PHE A 192 -8.56 11.34 -15.69
C PHE A 192 -9.87 11.66 -16.41
N ALA A 193 -10.72 12.53 -15.84
CA ALA A 193 -11.93 13.02 -16.48
C ALA A 193 -11.60 13.83 -17.74
N LEU A 194 -10.61 14.72 -17.66
CA LEU A 194 -10.13 15.49 -18.81
C LEU A 194 -9.62 14.56 -19.91
N VAL A 195 -8.80 13.56 -19.57
CA VAL A 195 -8.32 12.56 -20.53
C VAL A 195 -9.49 11.78 -21.15
N ALA A 196 -10.47 11.34 -20.36
CA ALA A 196 -11.63 10.62 -20.88
C ALA A 196 -12.44 11.47 -21.87
N VAL A 197 -12.69 12.74 -21.53
CA VAL A 197 -13.36 13.69 -22.43
C VAL A 197 -12.53 13.94 -23.69
N ALA A 198 -11.22 14.14 -23.56
CA ALA A 198 -10.33 14.35 -24.70
C ALA A 198 -10.33 13.13 -25.66
N VAL A 199 -10.26 11.91 -25.12
CA VAL A 199 -10.33 10.67 -25.90
C VAL A 199 -11.72 10.49 -26.53
N LEU A 200 -12.80 10.86 -25.84
CA LEU A 200 -14.15 10.84 -26.39
C LEU A 200 -14.29 11.81 -27.58
N VAL A 201 -13.82 13.05 -27.42
CA VAL A 201 -13.78 14.03 -28.51
C VAL A 201 -12.94 13.49 -29.67
N TRP A 202 -11.77 12.92 -29.40
CA TRP A 202 -10.92 12.32 -30.42
C TRP A 202 -11.61 11.16 -31.16
N LEU A 203 -12.34 10.28 -30.46
CA LEU A 203 -13.13 9.22 -31.06
C LEU A 203 -14.22 9.77 -32.00
N ILE A 204 -14.94 10.81 -31.57
CA ILE A 204 -15.99 11.46 -32.38
C ILE A 204 -15.37 12.09 -33.62
N VAL A 205 -14.29 12.85 -33.47
CA VAL A 205 -13.56 13.48 -34.58
C VAL A 205 -13.05 12.42 -35.56
N ALA A 206 -12.46 11.32 -35.07
CA ALA A 206 -11.98 10.23 -35.91
C ALA A 206 -13.11 9.56 -36.71
N LYS A 207 -14.28 9.38 -36.08
CA LYS A 207 -15.48 8.83 -36.72
C LYS A 207 -16.03 9.77 -37.80
N VAL A 208 -16.12 11.08 -37.52
CA VAL A 208 -16.61 12.09 -38.47
C VAL A 208 -15.63 12.28 -39.63
N SER A 209 -14.33 12.25 -39.36
CA SER A 209 -13.28 12.40 -40.38
C SER A 209 -13.07 11.15 -41.24
N GLY A 210 -13.73 10.03 -40.93
CA GLY A 210 -13.57 8.76 -41.65
C GLY A 210 -12.21 8.07 -41.46
N ASN A 211 -11.42 8.47 -40.46
CA ASN A 211 -10.08 7.91 -40.23
C ASN A 211 -10.17 6.60 -39.43
N ALA A 212 -10.13 5.47 -40.14
CA ALA A 212 -10.26 4.14 -39.56
C ALA A 212 -9.16 3.81 -38.53
N PHE A 213 -7.93 4.30 -38.74
CA PHE A 213 -6.81 4.06 -37.83
C PHE A 213 -7.01 4.77 -36.49
N GLN A 214 -7.31 6.08 -36.52
CA GLN A 214 -7.55 6.85 -35.30
C GLN A 214 -8.76 6.31 -34.52
N TYR A 215 -9.82 5.88 -35.22
CA TYR A 215 -10.98 5.28 -34.59
C TYR A 215 -10.64 3.95 -33.90
N ALA A 216 -9.82 3.11 -34.53
CA ALA A 216 -9.37 1.84 -33.96
C ALA A 216 -8.48 2.03 -32.71
N CYS A 217 -7.72 3.12 -32.62
CA CYS A 217 -6.96 3.48 -31.41
C CYS A 217 -7.84 4.10 -30.31
N ALA A 218 -8.69 5.07 -30.67
CA ALA A 218 -9.49 5.83 -29.70
C ALA A 218 -10.54 4.96 -29.00
N LYS A 219 -11.10 3.96 -29.69
CA LYS A 219 -12.14 3.08 -29.12
C LYS A 219 -11.69 2.32 -27.86
N PRO A 220 -10.60 1.52 -27.87
CA PRO A 220 -10.12 0.85 -26.68
C PRO A 220 -9.62 1.85 -25.62
N LEU A 221 -8.99 2.95 -26.02
CA LEU A 221 -8.53 3.98 -25.07
C LEU A 221 -9.67 4.66 -24.32
N LEU A 222 -10.84 4.84 -24.95
CA LEU A 222 -12.02 5.36 -24.26
C LEU A 222 -12.50 4.37 -23.19
N VAL A 223 -12.53 3.07 -23.50
CA VAL A 223 -12.90 2.04 -22.52
C VAL A 223 -11.95 2.09 -21.34
N VAL A 224 -10.63 2.13 -21.60
CA VAL A 224 -9.58 2.26 -20.57
C VAL A 224 -9.81 3.49 -19.70
N ALA A 225 -10.06 4.66 -20.29
CA ALA A 225 -10.30 5.89 -19.54
C ALA A 225 -11.56 5.82 -18.66
N LEU A 226 -12.63 5.19 -19.16
CA LEU A 226 -13.87 4.98 -18.39
C LEU A 226 -13.71 3.92 -17.28
N SER A 227 -12.84 2.93 -17.46
CA SER A 227 -12.55 1.91 -16.45
C SER A 227 -11.99 2.51 -15.16
N PHE A 228 -11.31 3.66 -15.22
CA PHE A 228 -10.90 4.40 -14.02
C PHE A 228 -12.09 4.73 -13.12
N PHE A 229 -13.14 5.32 -13.70
CA PHE A 229 -14.37 5.66 -12.97
C PHE A 229 -15.14 4.43 -12.52
N GLY A 230 -15.04 3.33 -13.27
CA GLY A 230 -15.51 2.02 -12.81
C GLY A 230 -14.80 1.57 -11.53
N GLY A 231 -13.48 1.74 -11.46
CA GLY A 231 -12.69 1.48 -10.24
C GLY A 231 -13.04 2.41 -9.09
N VAL A 232 -13.23 3.70 -9.35
CA VAL A 232 -13.69 4.68 -8.35
C VAL A 232 -15.06 4.29 -7.78
N GLY A 233 -16.02 3.96 -8.65
CA GLY A 233 -17.36 3.52 -8.22
C GLY A 233 -17.32 2.21 -7.44
N LEU A 234 -16.48 1.25 -7.86
CA LEU A 234 -16.25 0.01 -7.12
C LEU A 234 -15.67 0.29 -5.73
N GLY A 235 -14.67 1.17 -5.64
CA GLY A 235 -14.08 1.60 -4.37
C GLY A 235 -15.10 2.24 -3.43
N MET A 236 -15.95 3.15 -3.94
CA MET A 236 -17.01 3.78 -3.16
C MET A 236 -18.00 2.76 -2.58
N ILE A 237 -18.47 1.82 -3.41
CA ILE A 237 -19.43 0.79 -2.97
C ILE A 237 -18.83 -0.08 -1.87
N LEU A 238 -17.59 -0.52 -2.05
CA LEU A 238 -16.91 -1.41 -1.11
C LEU A 238 -16.57 -0.72 0.21
N GLU A 239 -16.27 0.58 0.18
CA GLU A 239 -16.06 1.36 1.38
C GLU A 239 -17.38 1.53 2.16
N SER A 240 -18.46 1.92 1.48
CA SER A 240 -19.80 2.06 2.10
C SER A 240 -20.38 0.73 2.63
N GLY A 241 -20.01 -0.40 2.02
CA GLY A 241 -20.42 -1.73 2.46
C GLY A 241 -19.65 -2.26 3.67
N GLY A 242 -18.58 -1.58 4.10
CA GLY A 242 -17.83 -1.89 5.33
C GLY A 242 -18.56 -1.45 6.59
N GLU A 243 -19.32 -0.34 6.53
CA GLU A 243 -20.00 0.27 7.67
C GLU A 243 -21.23 -0.52 8.16
N HIS A 244 -21.77 -1.43 7.32
CA HIS A 244 -23.00 -2.15 7.64
C HIS A 244 -22.82 -3.47 8.41
N HIS A 245 -21.59 -3.91 8.71
CA HIS A 245 -21.36 -5.22 9.34
C HIS A 245 -20.68 -5.20 10.73
N GLU A 246 -20.35 -4.04 11.29
CA GLU A 246 -19.82 -3.95 12.67
C GLU A 246 -20.76 -3.23 13.65
N GLY A 247 -21.97 -2.86 13.20
CA GLY A 247 -23.02 -2.23 14.01
C GLY A 247 -24.11 -3.17 14.54
N GLU A 248 -23.91 -4.50 14.49
CA GLU A 248 -24.90 -5.48 14.99
C GLU A 248 -24.50 -6.07 16.35
N HIS A 249 -24.01 -5.22 17.25
CA HIS A 249 -24.18 -5.44 18.67
C HIS A 249 -24.64 -4.11 19.28
N VAL A 250 -25.76 -4.16 19.99
CA VAL A 250 -26.45 -3.03 20.66
C VAL A 250 -27.44 -2.26 19.76
N ALA A 251 -28.59 -2.86 19.49
CA ALA A 251 -29.90 -2.27 19.85
C ALA A 251 -31.08 -3.13 19.37
N ALA A 252 -32.04 -3.29 20.29
CA ALA A 252 -33.46 -3.53 20.06
C ALA A 252 -33.92 -4.91 19.54
N ALA A 253 -34.28 -5.78 20.49
CA ALA A 253 -35.50 -6.57 20.37
C ALA A 253 -36.31 -6.37 21.66
N GLY A 254 -36.95 -5.22 21.77
CA GLY A 254 -38.11 -5.03 22.62
C GLY A 254 -39.37 -5.34 21.81
N ASP A 255 -40.22 -6.15 22.43
CA ASP A 255 -41.65 -6.35 22.14
C ASP A 255 -42.02 -7.33 21.00
N HIS A 256 -42.31 -8.57 21.41
CA HIS A 256 -43.44 -9.31 20.85
C HIS A 256 -44.13 -10.11 21.97
N SER A 257 -45.40 -9.77 22.16
CA SER A 257 -46.43 -10.50 22.88
C SER A 257 -46.52 -11.96 22.46
N ASP A 258 -46.61 -12.88 23.42
CA ASP A 258 -47.62 -13.94 23.41
C ASP A 258 -47.77 -14.57 24.81
N ALA A 259 -49.01 -14.89 25.14
CA ALA A 259 -49.49 -15.39 26.42
C ALA A 259 -49.16 -16.87 26.63
N GLU A 260 -48.86 -17.27 27.88
CA GLU A 260 -49.61 -18.29 28.65
C GLU A 260 -48.86 -18.69 29.95
N HIS A 261 -49.65 -18.72 31.04
CA HIS A 261 -49.58 -19.58 32.23
C HIS A 261 -48.30 -19.73 33.09
N GLY A 262 -48.44 -19.41 34.39
CA GLY A 262 -47.64 -20.01 35.46
C GLY A 262 -47.64 -19.20 36.76
N GLU A 263 -48.49 -19.59 37.72
CA GLU A 263 -48.56 -19.09 39.11
C GLU A 263 -47.21 -19.21 39.87
N HIS A 264 -46.84 -18.21 40.69
CA HIS A 264 -46.63 -18.37 42.15
C HIS A 264 -46.00 -17.13 42.84
N SER A 265 -46.79 -16.53 43.74
CA SER A 265 -46.53 -16.24 45.18
C SER A 265 -45.29 -15.47 45.70
N GLY A 266 -45.58 -14.47 46.56
CA GLY A 266 -44.81 -14.07 47.77
C GLY A 266 -43.98 -12.78 47.62
N ASP A 267 -44.38 -11.64 48.22
CA ASP A 267 -44.06 -11.19 49.60
C ASP A 267 -42.55 -10.85 49.78
N ASP A 268 -42.04 -9.82 50.46
CA ASP A 268 -42.48 -8.59 51.13
C ASP A 268 -41.17 -7.89 51.65
N HIS A 269 -41.25 -6.60 52.02
CA HIS A 269 -40.33 -5.82 52.90
C HIS A 269 -38.91 -5.43 52.38
N GLY A 270 -38.41 -4.19 52.51
CA GLY A 270 -38.17 -3.37 53.72
C GLY A 270 -36.76 -3.70 54.25
N ASP A 271 -35.80 -2.84 54.61
CA ASP A 271 -35.73 -1.46 55.08
C ASP A 271 -34.21 -1.09 55.26
N SER A 272 -33.93 0.21 55.34
CA SER A 272 -32.83 1.00 55.96
C SER A 272 -31.41 0.48 56.28
N GLY A 273 -30.44 1.41 56.12
CA GLY A 273 -29.70 1.93 57.29
C GLY A 273 -28.15 1.95 57.25
N HIS A 274 -27.59 3.18 57.20
CA HIS A 274 -26.42 3.72 57.97
C HIS A 274 -25.03 3.01 57.90
N SER A 275 -23.83 3.63 58.03
CA SER A 275 -23.31 4.99 58.28
C SER A 275 -21.76 4.94 58.42
N HIS A 276 -21.10 6.11 58.33
CA HIS A 276 -19.78 6.49 58.93
C HIS A 276 -18.47 5.92 58.32
N SER A 277 -17.29 6.58 58.33
CA SER A 277 -16.77 7.97 58.29
C SER A 277 -15.24 7.91 58.54
N ILE A 278 -14.49 8.98 58.17
CA ILE A 278 -13.10 9.36 58.58
C ILE A 278 -11.99 8.73 57.70
N ALA A 279 -11.07 9.38 56.95
CA ALA A 279 -10.41 10.70 56.83
C ALA A 279 -8.89 10.62 57.11
N SER A 280 -8.12 11.48 56.42
CA SER A 280 -6.69 11.89 56.56
C SER A 280 -5.63 11.11 55.75
N ASP A 281 -4.54 11.69 55.23
CA ASP A 281 -4.19 13.00 54.62
C ASP A 281 -2.72 12.87 54.12
N HIS A 282 -2.36 13.49 52.97
CA HIS A 282 -1.03 13.99 52.51
C HIS A 282 0.24 13.06 52.50
N SER A 283 1.29 13.15 51.66
CA SER A 283 1.76 13.93 50.49
C SER A 283 3.19 13.44 50.11
N GLU A 284 3.55 13.36 48.81
CA GLU A 284 4.85 13.73 48.11
C GLU A 284 6.24 13.39 48.73
N ALA A 285 7.36 13.02 48.05
CA ALA A 285 7.83 12.99 46.65
C ALA A 285 9.23 12.26 46.52
N SER A 286 9.57 11.84 45.28
CA SER A 286 10.88 11.70 44.53
C SER A 286 12.26 11.88 45.24
N ALA A 287 13.42 11.34 44.85
CA ALA A 287 14.01 11.02 43.52
C ALA A 287 15.34 10.20 43.64
N ASP A 288 15.80 9.66 42.50
CA ASP A 288 16.98 8.81 42.17
C ASP A 288 18.39 9.46 42.26
N GLU A 289 19.45 8.62 42.34
CA GLU A 289 20.81 8.71 41.69
C GLU A 289 21.74 7.59 42.24
N ASP A 290 22.65 6.87 41.57
CA ASP A 290 23.11 6.77 40.17
C ASP A 290 24.11 5.57 40.06
N GLY A 291 24.37 5.03 38.85
CA GLY A 291 25.68 4.42 38.55
C GLY A 291 25.77 3.01 37.94
N ALA A 292 25.32 2.83 36.68
CA ALA A 292 25.87 1.93 35.64
C ALA A 292 25.08 1.92 34.29
N THR A 293 25.51 1.46 33.08
CA THR A 293 26.27 0.28 32.54
C THR A 293 25.59 -1.09 32.72
N MET A 294 24.86 -1.63 31.72
CA MET A 294 23.86 -2.71 31.99
C MET A 294 22.90 -2.33 33.13
N VAL A 295 22.71 -1.03 33.37
CA VAL A 295 22.23 -0.46 34.64
C VAL A 295 22.57 -1.35 35.86
N GLU A 296 23.86 -1.53 36.20
CA GLU A 296 24.27 -2.00 37.54
C GLU A 296 23.35 -1.37 38.59
N SER A 297 22.83 -2.28 39.42
CA SER A 297 22.20 -1.98 40.68
C SER A 297 23.10 -1.06 41.51
N PRO A 298 22.57 -0.07 42.27
CA PRO A 298 23.35 0.72 43.23
C PRO A 298 24.07 -0.16 44.29
N LEU A 299 23.70 -1.44 44.38
CA LEU A 299 24.31 -2.43 45.25
C LEU A 299 25.47 -3.22 44.62
N GLY A 300 25.77 -3.02 43.32
CA GLY A 300 26.85 -3.71 42.62
C GLY A 300 26.76 -5.25 42.70
N ASP A 301 27.92 -5.92 42.65
CA ASP A 301 28.06 -7.39 42.76
C ASP A 301 27.48 -8.00 44.06
N ASP A 302 27.09 -7.17 45.04
CA ASP A 302 26.59 -7.56 46.36
C ASP A 302 25.05 -7.58 46.51
N TYR A 303 24.29 -7.37 45.42
CA TYR A 303 22.82 -7.35 45.40
C TYR A 303 22.16 -8.58 46.07
N ALA A 304 22.78 -9.76 45.94
CA ALA A 304 22.31 -11.00 46.57
C ALA A 304 22.47 -11.00 48.10
N ALA A 305 23.53 -10.39 48.63
CA ALA A 305 23.81 -10.34 50.07
C ALA A 305 22.88 -9.35 50.80
N VAL A 306 22.55 -8.23 50.15
CA VAL A 306 21.65 -7.22 50.71
C VAL A 306 20.19 -7.67 50.72
N LYS A 307 19.75 -8.42 49.70
CA LYS A 307 18.42 -9.04 49.69
C LYS A 307 18.21 -10.00 50.88
N LEU A 308 19.25 -10.74 51.27
CA LEU A 308 19.25 -11.63 52.45
C LEU A 308 19.20 -10.84 53.77
N LEU A 309 19.91 -9.71 53.86
CA LEU A 309 19.90 -8.87 55.07
C LEU A 309 18.60 -8.07 55.22
N ALA A 310 17.94 -7.76 54.12
CA ALA A 310 16.62 -7.16 54.05
C ALA A 310 15.48 -8.13 54.43
N GLU A 311 15.72 -9.43 54.68
CA GLU A 311 14.67 -10.32 55.19
C GLU A 311 14.44 -10.14 56.71
N ASN A 312 15.43 -9.58 57.42
CA ASN A 312 15.35 -9.35 58.86
C ASN A 312 14.47 -8.13 59.21
N GLU A 313 13.55 -8.28 60.16
CA GLU A 313 12.54 -7.27 60.51
C GLU A 313 13.08 -5.96 61.09
N THR A 314 14.25 -5.98 61.73
CA THR A 314 14.83 -4.78 62.33
C THR A 314 15.58 -3.89 61.34
N ASN A 315 15.85 -4.37 60.12
CA ASN A 315 16.57 -3.63 59.07
C ASN A 315 15.59 -2.99 58.07
N THR A 316 14.70 -2.16 58.59
CA THR A 316 13.64 -1.50 57.82
C THR A 316 14.20 -0.67 56.65
N GLY A 317 15.32 0.04 56.87
CA GLY A 317 15.93 0.88 55.83
C GLY A 317 16.48 0.10 54.61
N LEU A 318 16.87 -1.17 54.76
CA LEU A 318 17.32 -2.02 53.65
C LEU A 318 16.16 -2.70 52.92
N LYS A 319 15.04 -2.92 53.60
CA LYS A 319 13.79 -3.42 52.99
C LYS A 319 13.21 -2.42 52.00
N ASP A 320 13.17 -1.16 52.39
CA ASP A 320 12.58 -0.10 51.57
C ASP A 320 13.44 0.20 50.32
N LEU A 321 14.76 0.10 50.45
CA LEU A 321 15.72 0.28 49.36
C LEU A 321 15.60 -0.79 48.26
N VAL A 322 15.44 -2.06 48.63
CA VAL A 322 15.22 -3.18 47.69
C VAL A 322 13.84 -3.09 47.01
N ALA A 323 12.83 -2.53 47.69
CA ALA A 323 11.50 -2.33 47.11
C ALA A 323 11.45 -1.19 46.08
N ALA A 324 12.21 -0.11 46.32
CA ALA A 324 12.33 1.02 45.41
C ALA A 324 13.00 0.63 44.09
N GLU A 325 14.11 -0.10 44.14
CA GLU A 325 14.85 -0.54 42.94
C GLU A 325 14.03 -1.51 42.07
N ARG A 326 13.25 -2.39 42.70
CA ARG A 326 12.33 -3.31 42.02
C ARG A 326 11.20 -2.57 41.28
N THR A 327 10.78 -1.44 41.83
CA THR A 327 9.79 -0.55 41.21
C THR A 327 10.38 0.19 40.02
N GLN A 328 11.64 0.62 40.12
CA GLN A 328 12.36 1.32 39.04
C GLN A 328 12.61 0.41 37.81
N GLN A 329 12.96 -0.86 38.04
CA GLN A 329 13.04 -1.87 36.97
C GLN A 329 11.67 -2.13 36.30
N SER A 330 10.58 -2.04 37.07
CA SER A 330 9.23 -2.18 36.53
C SER A 330 8.79 -0.96 35.70
N ILE A 331 9.25 0.24 36.05
CA ILE A 331 8.94 1.49 35.32
C ILE A 331 9.64 1.53 33.95
N ALA A 332 10.85 0.97 33.82
CA ALA A 332 11.57 0.90 32.55
C ALA A 332 10.92 -0.04 31.51
N THR A 333 9.99 -0.90 31.93
CA THR A 333 9.25 -1.85 31.06
C THR A 333 7.78 -1.47 30.82
N GLY A 334 7.30 -0.36 31.40
CA GLY A 334 5.92 0.15 31.23
C GLY A 334 5.19 0.36 32.57
N LYS A 335 4.41 1.44 32.67
CA LYS A 335 3.90 2.02 33.94
C LYS A 335 2.73 1.24 34.55
N VAL A 336 2.82 0.93 35.85
CA VAL A 336 1.72 0.40 36.67
C VAL A 336 0.82 1.56 37.13
N LEU A 337 -0.50 1.43 36.97
CA LEU A 337 -1.49 2.26 37.67
C LEU A 337 -2.04 1.46 38.84
N THR A 338 -1.94 1.97 40.06
CA THR A 338 -2.59 1.36 41.23
C THR A 338 -3.88 2.12 41.55
N ASP A 339 -5.02 1.47 41.32
CA ASP A 339 -6.29 1.89 41.92
C ASP A 339 -6.34 1.36 43.36
N PRO A 340 -6.36 2.21 44.39
CA PRO A 340 -6.31 1.78 45.79
C PRO A 340 -7.57 1.03 46.27
N ALA A 341 -8.61 0.89 45.44
CA ALA A 341 -9.83 0.14 45.79
C ALA A 341 -9.92 -1.27 45.15
N ALA A 342 -9.04 -1.60 44.20
CA ALA A 342 -9.02 -2.92 43.55
C ALA A 342 -7.73 -3.65 43.95
N SER A 343 -7.87 -4.81 44.58
CA SER A 343 -6.76 -5.71 44.96
C SER A 343 -6.15 -6.43 43.73
N ASP A 344 -6.08 -5.76 42.59
CA ASP A 344 -5.51 -6.32 41.37
C ASP A 344 -4.44 -5.36 40.84
N VAL A 345 -3.17 -5.79 40.95
CA VAL A 345 -2.05 -5.10 40.31
C VAL A 345 -2.13 -5.45 38.82
N GLY A 346 -3.02 -4.76 38.12
CA GLY A 346 -3.10 -4.84 36.68
C GLY A 346 -1.90 -4.12 36.07
N ILE A 347 -0.99 -4.88 35.45
CA ILE A 347 -0.17 -4.33 34.38
C ILE A 347 -1.12 -4.18 33.19
N SER A 348 -1.81 -3.05 33.09
CA SER A 348 -2.15 -2.58 31.75
C SER A 348 -0.81 -2.31 31.09
N THR A 349 -0.47 -3.04 30.03
CA THR A 349 0.40 -2.46 29.00
C THR A 349 -0.13 -1.05 28.80
N VAL A 350 0.61 -0.02 29.20
CA VAL A 350 0.24 1.34 28.82
C VAL A 350 0.05 1.23 27.34
N GLU A 351 -1.19 1.37 26.89
CA GLU A 351 -1.52 1.43 25.48
C GLU A 351 -0.62 2.56 24.99
N SER A 352 0.54 2.19 24.41
CA SER A 352 1.45 3.22 23.96
C SER A 352 0.59 4.01 22.99
N GLU A 353 0.55 5.34 23.12
CA GLU A 353 -0.30 6.14 22.24
C GLU A 353 0.28 5.99 20.82
N VAL A 354 -0.08 4.90 20.15
CA VAL A 354 0.35 4.48 18.83
C VAL A 354 -0.08 5.54 17.83
N ASN A 355 -1.22 6.17 18.11
CA ASN A 355 -1.81 7.28 17.38
C ASN A 355 -1.13 8.64 17.63
N THR A 356 0.01 8.69 18.33
CA THR A 356 0.77 9.95 18.42
C THR A 356 1.23 10.39 17.03
N PRO A 357 1.10 11.69 16.68
CA PRO A 357 1.41 12.18 15.32
C PRO A 357 2.80 11.85 14.80
N ARG A 358 3.77 11.75 15.71
CA ARG A 358 5.16 11.41 15.39
C ARG A 358 5.34 9.93 15.07
N GLN A 359 4.60 9.03 15.71
CA GLN A 359 4.78 7.58 15.59
C GLN A 359 3.95 7.04 14.42
N ALA A 360 2.65 7.33 14.40
CA ALA A 360 1.76 6.96 13.30
C ALA A 360 2.20 7.60 11.98
N GLY A 361 2.67 8.86 12.02
CA GLY A 361 3.20 9.54 10.84
C GLY A 361 4.34 8.76 10.17
N VAL A 362 5.21 8.07 10.90
CA VAL A 362 6.31 7.26 10.32
C VAL A 362 5.77 6.09 9.52
N PHE A 363 4.75 5.38 10.04
CA PHE A 363 4.09 4.30 9.32
C PHE A 363 3.47 4.81 8.02
N PHE A 364 2.66 5.87 8.09
CA PHE A 364 2.02 6.45 6.91
C PHE A 364 3.03 7.03 5.92
N GLY A 365 4.14 7.59 6.40
CA GLY A 365 5.26 8.03 5.56
C GLY A 365 5.87 6.90 4.73
N ILE A 366 6.16 5.77 5.36
CA ILE A 366 6.68 4.58 4.66
C ILE A 366 5.62 4.01 3.72
N TYR A 367 4.37 3.91 4.18
CA TYR A 367 3.23 3.47 3.36
C TYR A 367 3.10 4.28 2.06
N TYR A 368 3.03 5.62 2.15
CA TYR A 368 2.89 6.50 0.99
C TYR A 368 4.16 6.51 0.12
N CYS A 369 5.35 6.37 0.70
CA CYS A 369 6.58 6.25 -0.07
C CYS A 369 6.57 4.98 -0.93
N MET A 370 6.36 3.81 -0.31
CA MET A 370 6.39 2.52 -1.02
C MET A 370 5.27 2.41 -2.05
N THR A 371 4.04 2.75 -1.67
CA THR A 371 2.87 2.66 -2.57
C THR A 371 2.86 3.79 -3.61
N GLY A 372 3.39 4.97 -3.29
CA GLY A 372 3.51 6.10 -4.21
C GLY A 372 4.55 5.86 -5.30
N VAL A 373 5.74 5.35 -4.95
CA VAL A 373 6.73 4.99 -5.98
C VAL A 373 6.22 3.85 -6.85
N HIS A 374 5.51 2.87 -6.27
CA HIS A 374 4.83 1.84 -7.06
C HIS A 374 3.77 2.44 -8.01
N ALA A 375 3.00 3.43 -7.57
CA ALA A 375 2.04 4.13 -8.43
C ALA A 375 2.73 4.85 -9.61
N ILE A 376 3.92 5.44 -9.39
CA ILE A 376 4.72 6.03 -10.48
C ILE A 376 5.10 4.98 -11.53
N HIS A 377 5.48 3.78 -11.09
CA HIS A 377 5.79 2.67 -12.00
C HIS A 377 4.56 2.23 -12.82
N ILE A 378 3.39 2.14 -12.18
CA ILE A 378 2.14 1.85 -12.89
C ILE A 378 1.85 2.93 -13.94
N LEU A 379 1.99 4.22 -13.60
CA LEU A 379 1.77 5.32 -14.55
C LEU A 379 2.74 5.28 -15.73
N ALA A 380 4.03 5.01 -15.48
CA ALA A 380 5.02 4.81 -16.53
C ALA A 380 4.66 3.61 -17.41
N GLY A 381 4.27 2.49 -16.80
CA GLY A 381 3.82 1.29 -17.51
C GLY A 381 2.58 1.53 -18.36
N ILE A 382 1.60 2.30 -17.88
CA ILE A 382 0.42 2.70 -18.66
C ILE A 382 0.86 3.48 -19.90
N GLY A 383 1.80 4.43 -19.77
CA GLY A 383 2.34 5.17 -20.91
C GLY A 383 2.95 4.25 -21.97
N VAL A 384 3.76 3.28 -21.53
CA VAL A 384 4.39 2.29 -22.42
C VAL A 384 3.36 1.32 -23.04
N LEU A 385 2.35 0.89 -22.28
CA LEU A 385 1.27 0.04 -22.78
C LEU A 385 0.35 0.77 -23.76
N VAL A 386 0.09 2.07 -23.57
CA VAL A 386 -0.63 2.90 -24.56
C VAL A 386 0.17 3.01 -25.85
N TRP A 387 1.49 3.23 -25.77
CA TRP A 387 2.36 3.18 -26.93
C TRP A 387 2.32 1.81 -27.63
N LEU A 388 2.36 0.72 -26.85
CA LEU A 388 2.26 -0.64 -27.36
C LEU A 388 0.91 -0.91 -28.04
N LEU A 389 -0.19 -0.43 -27.45
CA LEU A 389 -1.55 -0.55 -28.01
C LEU A 389 -1.65 0.14 -29.37
N ILE A 390 -1.12 1.36 -29.50
CA ILE A 390 -1.14 2.11 -30.76
C ILE A 390 -0.37 1.33 -31.86
N ARG A 391 0.81 0.78 -31.53
CA ARG A 391 1.59 -0.05 -32.47
C ARG A 391 0.91 -1.39 -32.79
N ALA A 392 0.23 -1.99 -31.81
CA ALA A 392 -0.55 -3.21 -32.02
C ALA A 392 -1.72 -2.97 -32.98
N VAL A 393 -2.38 -1.81 -32.91
CA VAL A 393 -3.44 -1.40 -33.86
C VAL A 393 -2.87 -1.14 -35.26
N ARG A 394 -1.63 -0.64 -35.38
CA ARG A 394 -0.92 -0.52 -36.67
C ARG A 394 -0.52 -1.87 -37.28
N GLN A 395 -0.60 -2.95 -36.50
CA GLN A 395 -0.13 -4.28 -36.86
C GLN A 395 1.39 -4.35 -37.08
N ASP A 396 2.16 -3.55 -36.34
CA ASP A 396 3.63 -3.51 -36.45
C ASP A 396 4.31 -4.81 -35.97
N PHE A 397 3.62 -5.63 -35.19
CA PHE A 397 4.17 -6.83 -34.56
C PHE A 397 3.91 -8.08 -35.40
N ASN A 398 4.96 -8.83 -35.69
CA ASN A 398 4.91 -10.10 -36.40
C ASN A 398 5.72 -11.16 -35.63
N ARG A 399 5.71 -12.42 -36.09
CA ARG A 399 6.46 -13.53 -35.48
C ARG A 399 7.95 -13.29 -35.31
N GLN A 400 8.54 -12.45 -36.15
CA GLN A 400 9.97 -12.13 -36.14
C GLN A 400 10.28 -10.87 -35.31
N TYR A 401 9.26 -10.05 -35.02
CA TYR A 401 9.36 -8.78 -34.31
C TYR A 401 8.28 -8.65 -33.22
N PHE A 402 8.34 -9.55 -32.22
CA PHE A 402 7.48 -9.49 -31.02
C PHE A 402 8.22 -9.01 -29.77
N GLY A 403 9.54 -8.80 -29.85
CA GLY A 403 10.40 -8.41 -28.72
C GLY A 403 9.85 -7.26 -27.87
N PRO A 404 9.38 -6.13 -28.46
CA PRO A 404 8.81 -5.04 -27.66
C PRO A 404 7.61 -5.43 -26.80
N VAL A 405 6.76 -6.35 -27.27
CA VAL A 405 5.62 -6.85 -26.48
C VAL A 405 6.12 -7.68 -25.30
N ASP A 406 7.15 -8.51 -25.51
CA ASP A 406 7.78 -9.34 -24.48
C ASP A 406 8.46 -8.46 -23.39
N TYR A 407 9.24 -7.46 -23.79
CA TYR A 407 9.96 -6.58 -22.85
C TYR A 407 8.99 -5.77 -21.97
N VAL A 408 7.93 -5.22 -22.58
CA VAL A 408 6.89 -4.48 -21.85
C VAL A 408 6.11 -5.42 -20.94
N GLY A 409 5.85 -6.65 -21.38
CA GLY A 409 5.24 -7.70 -20.55
C GLY A 409 6.09 -8.01 -19.31
N LEU A 410 7.39 -8.22 -19.48
CA LEU A 410 8.31 -8.47 -18.37
C LEU A 410 8.34 -7.32 -17.34
N TYR A 411 8.36 -6.07 -17.81
CA TYR A 411 8.23 -4.91 -16.93
C TYR A 411 6.91 -4.89 -16.18
N TRP A 412 5.79 -5.10 -16.88
CA TRP A 412 4.47 -5.10 -16.26
C TRP A 412 4.32 -6.19 -15.20
N HIS A 413 4.83 -7.40 -15.47
CA HIS A 413 4.86 -8.48 -14.49
C HIS A 413 5.70 -8.16 -13.26
N LEU A 414 6.82 -7.44 -13.40
CA LEU A 414 7.59 -6.99 -12.25
C LEU A 414 6.78 -6.01 -11.39
N VAL A 415 6.12 -5.03 -12.02
CA VAL A 415 5.26 -4.08 -11.30
C VAL A 415 4.19 -4.82 -10.51
N ASP A 416 3.49 -5.78 -11.15
CA ASP A 416 2.48 -6.60 -10.47
C ASP A 416 3.08 -7.44 -9.33
N LEU A 417 4.27 -8.02 -9.53
CA LEU A 417 4.99 -8.79 -8.51
C LEU A 417 5.32 -7.93 -7.28
N ILE A 418 5.79 -6.69 -7.47
CA ILE A 418 6.06 -5.78 -6.36
C ILE A 418 4.80 -5.56 -5.52
N TRP A 419 3.63 -5.43 -6.17
CA TRP A 419 2.36 -5.30 -5.45
C TRP A 419 1.98 -6.55 -4.65
N ILE A 420 2.21 -7.74 -5.22
CA ILE A 420 1.99 -9.03 -4.53
C ILE A 420 2.79 -9.12 -3.24
N TYR A 421 3.95 -8.46 -3.13
CA TYR A 421 4.70 -8.35 -1.88
C TYR A 421 4.23 -7.20 -0.99
N LEU A 422 3.91 -6.03 -1.56
CA LEU A 422 3.40 -4.87 -0.80
C LEU A 422 2.09 -5.18 -0.08
N PHE A 423 1.16 -5.88 -0.75
CA PHE A 423 -0.17 -6.13 -0.19
C PHE A 423 -0.12 -6.96 1.10
N PRO A 424 0.49 -8.16 1.16
CA PRO A 424 0.58 -8.91 2.41
C PRO A 424 1.34 -8.15 3.48
N LEU A 425 2.46 -7.54 3.11
CA LEU A 425 3.34 -6.85 4.04
C LEU A 425 2.66 -5.65 4.72
N LEU A 426 1.84 -4.89 3.99
CA LEU A 426 1.13 -3.72 4.53
C LEU A 426 -0.27 -4.05 5.09
N TYR A 427 -1.02 -4.99 4.49
CA TYR A 427 -2.46 -5.19 4.77
C TYR A 427 -2.79 -6.49 5.50
N LEU A 428 -1.94 -7.53 5.43
CA LEU A 428 -2.23 -8.84 6.03
C LEU A 428 -1.42 -9.10 7.29
N ILE A 429 -0.14 -8.71 7.29
CA ILE A 429 0.72 -8.89 8.45
C ILE A 429 0.41 -7.74 9.41
N ARG A 430 -0.42 -8.02 10.42
CA ARG A 430 -0.71 -7.13 11.56
C ARG A 430 0.33 -7.31 12.64
#